data_AF-A0A4R0NI55-F1
#
_entry.id   AF-A0A4R0NI55-F1
#
_cell.length_a   1.000
_cell.length_b   1.000
_cell.length_c   1.000
_cell.angle_alpha   90.00
_cell.angle_beta   90.00
_cell.angle_gamma   90.00
#
_symmetry.space_group_name_H-M   'P 1'
#
loop_
_entity.id
_entity.type
_entity.pdbx_description
1 polymer ?
#
loop_
_entity_poly.entity_id
_entity_poly.type
_entity_poly.pdbx_seq_one_letter_code
_entity_poly.pdbx_strand_id
1 'polypeptide(L)' 'MRLFNKRKKRPLSSKQEQTAGRIALAILGYQQRVADYLNGKTEGVSSKGWLILLVLFCAGFGTYCLSLMLQIL' A
#
# COMPACT_ATOMS: atom_id res chain seq x y z
N MET A 1 37.50 9.47 -0.50
CA MET A 1 36.70 8.59 -1.37
C MET A 1 35.51 9.35 -1.93
N ARG A 2 35.52 9.68 -3.24
CA ARG A 2 34.50 10.51 -3.92
C ARG A 2 33.39 9.63 -4.51
N LEU A 3 32.71 8.85 -3.66
CA LEU A 3 31.74 7.82 -4.09
C LEU A 3 30.33 8.36 -4.39
N PHE A 4 30.09 9.66 -4.20
CA PHE A 4 28.86 10.33 -4.64
C PHE A 4 29.13 11.09 -5.93
N ASN A 5 29.44 10.35 -6.99
CA ASN A 5 29.46 10.90 -8.34
C ASN A 5 28.02 11.32 -8.66
N LYS A 6 27.77 12.64 -8.68
CA LYS A 6 26.46 13.22 -8.99
C LYS A 6 26.00 12.64 -10.33
N ARG A 7 25.06 11.69 -10.31
CA ARG A 7 24.35 11.25 -11.52
C ARG A 7 23.70 12.53 -12.06
N LYS A 8 24.26 13.10 -13.12
CA LYS A 8 23.62 14.18 -13.88
C LYS A 8 22.21 13.68 -14.16
N LYS A 9 21.18 14.40 -13.66
CA LYS A 9 19.79 14.13 -14.02
C LYS A 9 19.78 14.14 -15.55
N ARG A 10 19.66 12.97 -16.17
CA ARG A 10 19.52 12.91 -17.62
C ARG A 10 18.21 13.64 -17.91
N PRO A 11 18.24 14.75 -18.65
CA PRO A 11 17.02 15.43 -19.01
C PRO A 11 16.17 14.39 -19.75
N LEU A 12 15.01 14.08 -19.17
CA LEU A 12 14.06 13.21 -19.84
C LEU A 12 13.60 13.96 -21.09
N SER A 13 13.44 13.23 -22.20
CA SER A 13 12.77 13.82 -23.35
C SER A 13 11.39 14.29 -22.93
N SER A 14 10.89 15.41 -23.47
CA SER A 14 9.54 15.91 -23.21
C SER A 14 8.46 14.83 -23.40
N LYS A 15 8.67 13.89 -24.33
CA LYS A 15 7.80 12.73 -24.55
C LYS A 15 7.83 11.73 -23.38
N GLN A 16 8.99 11.53 -22.74
CA GLN A 16 9.14 10.65 -21.58
C GLN A 16 8.49 11.24 -20.34
N GLU A 17 8.64 12.55 -20.10
CA GLU A 17 7.96 13.24 -19.00
C GLU A 17 6.44 13.22 -19.17
N GLN A 18 5.96 13.45 -20.39
CA GLN A 18 4.53 13.38 -20.70
C GLN A 18 3.96 11.97 -20.50
N THR A 19 4.71 10.94 -20.88
CA THR A 19 4.29 9.53 -20.70
C THR A 19 4.29 9.15 -19.22
N ALA A 20 5.33 9.52 -18.48
CA ALA A 20 5.41 9.31 -17.03
C ALA A 20 4.28 10.03 -16.29
N GLY A 21 3.97 11.27 -16.67
CA GLY A 21 2.85 12.03 -16.13
C GLY A 21 1.50 11.34 -16.37
N ARG A 22 1.27 10.78 -17.58
CA ARG A 22 0.06 10.01 -17.88
C ARG A 22 -0.06 8.74 -17.03
N ILE A 23 1.03 8.01 -16.84
CA ILE A 23 1.04 6.81 -15.99
C ILE A 23 0.77 7.19 -14.53
N ALA A 24 1.40 8.25 -14.02
CA ALA A 24 1.19 8.73 -12.67
C ALA A 24 -0.26 9.15 -12.43
N LEU A 25 -0.88 9.87 -13.39
CA LEU A 25 -2.29 10.25 -13.33
C LEU A 25 -3.22 9.02 -13.35
N ALA A 26 -2.91 8.00 -14.15
CA ALA A 26 -3.69 6.76 -14.18
C ALA A 26 -3.61 5.99 -12.85
N ILE A 27 -2.40 5.90 -12.27
CA ILE A 27 -2.19 5.27 -10.96
C ILE A 27 -2.94 6.04 -9.88
N LEU A 28 -2.83 7.37 -9.86
CA LEU A 28 -3.54 8.23 -8.90
C LEU A 28 -5.05 8.07 -9.03
N GLY A 29 -5.60 8.05 -10.25
CA GLY A 29 -7.02 7.84 -10.47
C GLY A 29 -7.51 6.48 -9.95
N TYR A 30 -6.70 5.43 -10.14
CA TYR A 30 -7.02 4.11 -9.60
C TYR A 30 -6.95 4.08 -8.08
N GLN A 31 -5.88 4.63 -7.49
CA GLN A 31 -5.72 4.73 -6.04
C GLN A 31 -6.87 5.51 -5.39
N GLN A 32 -7.27 6.62 -5.99
CA GLN A 32 -8.37 7.44 -5.51
C GLN A 32 -9.70 6.67 -5.57
N ARG A 33 -10.00 6.00 -6.68
CA ARG A 33 -11.22 5.18 -6.80
C ARG A 33 -11.27 4.03 -5.79
N VAL A 34 -10.13 3.40 -5.53
CA VAL A 34 -10.02 2.35 -4.51
C VAL A 34 -10.20 2.94 -3.11
N ALA A 35 -9.58 4.08 -2.83
CA ALA A 35 -9.75 4.78 -1.56
C ALA A 35 -11.21 5.20 -1.33
N ASP A 36 -11.87 5.77 -2.34
CA ASP A 36 -13.27 6.17 -2.25
C ASP A 36 -14.19 4.96 -2.05
N TYR A 37 -13.92 3.84 -2.74
CA TYR A 37 -14.66 2.60 -2.54
C TYR A 37 -14.48 2.03 -1.12
N LEU A 38 -13.24 1.99 -0.62
CA LEU A 38 -12.93 1.51 0.72
C LEU A 38 -13.53 2.45 1.79
N ASN A 39 -13.45 3.75 1.59
CA ASN A 39 -14.04 4.75 2.47
C ASN A 39 -15.56 4.57 2.51
N GLY A 40 -16.24 4.47 1.37
CA GLY A 40 -17.69 4.23 1.32
C GLY A 40 -18.10 2.89 1.95
N LYS A 41 -17.28 1.84 1.82
CA LYS A 41 -17.51 0.55 2.51
C LYS A 41 -17.30 0.62 4.02
N THR A 42 -16.42 1.51 4.49
CA THR A 42 -16.03 1.62 5.89
C THR A 42 -16.70 2.77 6.62
N GLU A 43 -17.43 3.64 5.91
CA GLU A 43 -18.15 4.79 6.44
C GLU A 43 -19.18 4.40 7.52
N GLY A 44 -19.82 3.24 7.38
CA GLY A 44 -20.75 2.69 8.38
C GLY A 44 -20.08 1.93 9.54
N VAL A 45 -18.76 1.76 9.52
CA VAL A 45 -18.04 1.00 10.54
C VAL A 45 -17.64 1.91 11.68
N SER A 46 -18.29 1.73 12.84
CA SER A 46 -17.91 2.45 14.06
C SER A 46 -16.47 2.11 14.51
N SER A 47 -15.83 3.01 15.26
CA SER A 47 -14.48 2.77 15.81
C SER A 47 -14.38 1.49 16.65
N LYS A 48 -15.48 1.08 17.31
CA LYS A 48 -15.56 -0.20 18.03
C LYS A 48 -15.55 -1.39 17.07
N GLY A 49 -16.22 -1.28 15.92
CA GLY A 49 -16.20 -2.29 14.86
C GLY A 49 -14.79 -2.50 14.31
N TRP A 50 -14.05 -1.42 14.08
CA TRP A 50 -12.63 -1.49 13.70
C TRP A 50 -11.75 -2.17 14.74
N LEU A 51 -11.97 -1.87 16.03
CA LEU A 51 -11.24 -2.50 17.12
C LEU A 51 -11.52 -4.00 17.20
N ILE A 52 -12.78 -4.42 17.05
CA ILE A 52 -13.14 -5.85 17.01
C ILE A 52 -12.47 -6.54 15.82
N LEU A 53 -12.52 -5.92 14.63
CA LEU A 53 -11.91 -6.48 13.43
C LEU A 53 -10.40 -6.62 13.57
N LEU A 54 -9.74 -5.65 14.21
CA LEU A 54 -8.32 -5.71 14.56
C LEU A 54 -8.02 -6.86 15.53
N VAL A 55 -8.80 -7.00 16.60
CA VAL A 55 -8.62 -8.10 17.57
C VAL A 55 -8.78 -9.46 16.89
N LEU A 56 -9.80 -9.63 16.05
CA LEU A 56 -10.02 -10.88 15.30
C LEU A 56 -8.87 -11.16 14.34
N PHE A 57 -8.37 -10.14 13.65
CA PHE A 57 -7.21 -10.26 12.77
C PHE A 57 -5.96 -10.72 13.54
N CYS A 58 -5.64 -10.06 14.65
CA CYS A 58 -4.51 -10.41 15.50
C CYS A 58 -4.65 -11.82 16.08
N ALA A 59 -5.84 -12.19 16.57
CA ALA A 59 -6.09 -13.51 17.12
C ALA A 59 -5.93 -14.61 16.05
N GLY A 60 -6.55 -14.45 14.88
CA GLY A 60 -6.46 -15.42 13.79
C GLY A 60 -5.03 -15.56 13.27
N PHE A 61 -4.33 -14.45 13.05
CA PHE A 61 -2.94 -14.47 12.60
C PHE A 61 -2.01 -15.06 13.66
N GLY A 62 -2.18 -14.70 14.93
CA GLY A 62 -1.43 -15.26 16.05
C GLY A 62 -1.62 -16.76 16.19
N THR A 63 -2.87 -17.24 16.10
CA THR A 63 -3.19 -18.67 16.09
C THR A 63 -2.55 -19.37 14.90
N TYR A 64 -2.58 -18.77 13.71
CA TYR A 64 -1.91 -19.33 12.54
C TYR A 64 -0.40 -19.47 12.75
N CYS A 65 0.27 -18.42 13.22
CA CYS A 65 1.70 -18.46 13.53
C CYS A 65 2.04 -19.53 14.58
N LEU A 66 1.24 -19.64 15.65
CA LEU A 66 1.39 -20.69 16.67
C LEU A 66 1.22 -22.09 16.07
N SER A 67 0.21 -22.28 15.22
CA SER A 67 -0.03 -23.56 14.55
C SER A 67 1.13 -23.97 13.65
N LEU A 68 1.72 -23.00 12.93
CA LEU A 68 2.87 -23.23 12.07
C LEU A 68 4.10 -23.61 12.90
N MET A 69 4.29 -22.95 14.03
CA MET A 69 5.38 -23.25 14.95
C MET A 69 5.26 -24.65 15.58
N LEU A 70 4.04 -25.05 15.96
CA LEU A 70 3.76 -26.40 16.48
C LEU A 70 3.89 -27.50 15.43
N GLN A 71 3.67 -27.20 14.15
CA GLN A 71 3.89 -28.16 13.05
C GLN A 71 5.38 -28.35 12.72
N ILE A 72 6.21 -27.36 13.05
CA ILE A 72 7.66 -27.39 12.79
C ILE A 72 8.43 -28.03 13.96
N LEU A 73 7.87 -28.05 15.17
CA LEU A 73 8.42 -28.68 16.37
C LEU A 73 8.15 -30.20 16.38
#